data_AF-A0A7V1SR84-F1
#
_entry.id   AF-A0A7V1SR84-F1
#
_cell.length_a   1.000
_cell.length_b   1.000
_cell.length_c   1.000
_cell.angle_alpha   90.00
_cell.angle_beta   90.00
_cell.angle_gamma   90.00
#
_symmetry.space_group_name_H-M   'P 1'
#
loop_
_entity.id
_entity.type
_entity.pdbx_description
1 polymer ?
#
loop_
_entity_poly.entity_id
_entity_poly.type
_entity_poly.pdbx_seq_one_letter_code
_entity_poly.pdbx_strand_id
1 'polypeptide(L)'
;MQQLILWELTGNSDLMRSIHNTRELMAQPIIEMAEAELQHKTIKFKPIAVLLLGGIYYANIHALHNGKIICGMDVKSEQGQADILDAIKQIIEWIYMYGS
;
A
#
# COMPACT_ATOMS: atom_id res chain seq x y z
N MET A 1 -12.84 3.56 -7.12
CA MET A 1 -11.82 2.53 -6.85
C MET A 1 -11.99 1.85 -5.49
N GLN A 2 -12.29 2.55 -4.38
CA GLN A 2 -12.33 1.91 -3.04
C GLN A 2 -13.34 0.75 -2.93
N GLN A 3 -14.52 0.84 -3.56
CA GLN A 3 -15.52 -0.24 -3.59
C GLN A 3 -15.03 -1.50 -4.31
N LEU A 4 -14.25 -1.34 -5.39
CA LEU A 4 -13.64 -2.48 -6.11
C LEU A 4 -12.60 -3.18 -5.24
N ILE A 5 -11.78 -2.41 -4.50
CA ILE A 5 -10.80 -2.97 -3.56
C ILE A 5 -11.52 -3.73 -2.44
N LEU A 6 -12.60 -3.17 -1.90
CA LEU A 6 -13.41 -3.86 -0.90
C LEU A 6 -13.97 -5.19 -1.44
N TRP A 7 -14.56 -5.19 -2.63
CA TRP A 7 -15.08 -6.41 -3.25
C TRP A 7 -13.99 -7.43 -3.58
N GLU A 8 -12.81 -6.99 -3.99
CA GLU A 8 -11.64 -7.85 -4.19
C GLU A 8 -11.20 -8.50 -2.87
N LEU A 9 -11.19 -7.75 -1.77
CA LEU A 9 -10.79 -8.23 -0.44
C LEU A 9 -11.82 -9.17 0.20
N THR A 10 -13.11 -8.95 -0.03
CA THR A 10 -14.19 -9.72 0.60
C THR A 10 -14.81 -10.79 -0.30
N GLY A 11 -14.59 -10.69 -1.62
CA GLY A 11 -15.20 -11.54 -2.62
C GLY A 11 -14.37 -12.77 -2.96
N ASN A 12 -15.03 -13.87 -3.35
CA ASN A 12 -14.38 -15.10 -3.78
C ASN A 12 -14.85 -15.55 -5.18
N SER A 13 -15.16 -14.61 -6.07
CA SER A 13 -15.57 -14.90 -7.45
C SER A 13 -14.39 -14.89 -8.41
N ASP A 14 -14.51 -15.59 -9.54
CA ASP A 14 -13.47 -15.63 -10.57
C ASP A 14 -13.18 -14.27 -11.18
N LEU A 15 -14.19 -13.38 -11.25
CA LEU A 15 -14.02 -11.99 -11.66
C LEU A 15 -13.17 -11.20 -10.67
N MET A 16 -13.37 -11.37 -9.35
CA MET A 16 -12.53 -10.68 -8.37
C MET A 16 -11.09 -11.20 -8.40
N ARG A 17 -10.91 -12.52 -8.60
CA ARG A 17 -9.58 -13.12 -8.74
C ARG A 17 -8.86 -12.63 -9.99
N SER A 18 -9.55 -12.43 -11.11
CA SER A 18 -8.93 -11.90 -12.33
C SER A 18 -8.50 -10.44 -12.18
N ILE A 19 -9.27 -9.62 -11.47
CA ILE A 19 -8.90 -8.24 -11.11
C ILE A 19 -7.65 -8.26 -10.22
N HIS A 20 -7.64 -9.08 -9.17
CA HIS A 20 -6.48 -9.25 -8.29
C HIS A 20 -5.21 -9.60 -9.08
N ASN A 21 -5.28 -10.63 -9.92
CA ASN A 21 -4.14 -11.09 -10.72
C ASN A 21 -3.65 -9.99 -11.68
N THR A 22 -4.56 -9.22 -12.27
CA THR A 22 -4.20 -8.10 -13.14
C THR A 22 -3.41 -7.03 -12.38
N ARG A 23 -3.81 -6.74 -11.14
CA ARG A 23 -3.12 -5.74 -10.30
C ARG A 23 -1.74 -6.22 -9.87
N GLU A 24 -1.60 -7.51 -9.56
CA GLU A 24 -0.30 -8.10 -9.25
C GLU A 24 0.65 -8.02 -10.47
N LEU A 25 0.15 -8.36 -11.66
CA LEU A 25 0.91 -8.23 -12.92
C LEU A 25 1.34 -6.78 -13.21
N MET A 26 0.51 -5.80 -12.86
CA MET A 26 0.86 -4.38 -12.99
C MET A 26 1.90 -3.92 -11.96
N ALA A 27 1.86 -4.48 -10.74
CA ALA A 27 2.81 -4.15 -9.69
C ALA A 27 4.18 -4.80 -9.93
N GLN A 28 4.21 -5.98 -10.55
CA GLN A 28 5.40 -6.80 -10.72
C GLN A 28 6.61 -6.04 -11.31
N PRO A 29 6.51 -5.29 -12.43
CA PRO A 29 7.66 -4.56 -12.97
C PRO A 29 8.22 -3.53 -12.00
N ILE A 30 7.36 -2.85 -11.24
CA ILE A 30 7.76 -1.82 -10.27
C ILE A 30 8.49 -2.48 -9.09
N ILE A 31 7.98 -3.61 -8.61
CA ILE A 31 8.60 -4.37 -7.53
C ILE A 31 9.96 -4.93 -7.98
N GLU A 32 10.05 -5.47 -9.20
CA GLU A 32 11.30 -6.01 -9.76
C GLU A 32 12.36 -4.92 -9.93
N MET A 33 11.97 -3.73 -10.43
CA MET A 33 12.88 -2.58 -10.50
C MET A 33 13.39 -2.16 -9.13
N ALA A 34 12.51 -2.05 -8.13
CA ALA A 34 12.91 -1.71 -6.77
C ALA A 34 13.84 -2.78 -6.15
N GLU A 35 13.56 -4.06 -6.35
CA GLU A 35 14.43 -5.14 -5.89
C GLU A 35 15.80 -5.12 -6.57
N ALA A 36 15.86 -4.79 -7.86
CA ALA A 36 17.13 -4.65 -8.59
C ALA A 36 17.98 -3.49 -8.06
N GLU A 37 17.37 -2.36 -7.70
CA GLU A 37 18.08 -1.24 -7.06
C GLU A 37 18.55 -1.56 -5.63
N LEU A 38 17.79 -2.40 -4.93
CA LEU A 38 18.06 -2.77 -3.54
C LEU A 38 18.88 -4.07 -3.41
N GLN A 39 19.34 -4.67 -4.51
CA GLN A 39 20.00 -5.99 -4.53
C GLN A 39 21.25 -6.10 -3.63
N HIS A 40 21.90 -4.97 -3.34
CA HIS A 40 23.10 -4.91 -2.49
C HIS A 40 22.79 -4.65 -1.01
N LYS A 41 21.51 -4.56 -0.65
CA LYS A 41 21.04 -4.23 0.70
C LYS A 41 20.39 -5.46 1.33
N THR A 42 20.43 -5.54 2.66
CA THR A 42 19.75 -6.60 3.44
C THR A 42 18.22 -6.46 3.50
N ILE A 43 17.66 -5.45 2.81
CA ILE A 43 16.25 -5.09 2.88
C ILE A 43 15.40 -5.98 1.98
N LYS A 44 14.32 -6.50 2.56
CA LYS A 44 13.27 -7.21 1.82
C LYS A 44 12.18 -6.21 1.42
N PHE A 45 12.24 -5.71 0.19
CA PHE A 45 11.28 -4.70 -0.29
C PHE A 45 9.85 -5.23 -0.41
N LYS A 46 9.66 -6.45 -0.94
CA LYS A 46 8.33 -7.09 -1.09
C LYS A 46 7.49 -7.09 0.21
N PRO A 47 7.98 -7.58 1.37
CA PRO A 47 7.25 -7.48 2.63
C PRO A 47 6.85 -6.06 3.03
N ILE A 48 7.72 -5.08 2.77
CA ILE A 48 7.42 -3.68 3.08
C ILE A 48 6.31 -3.16 2.18
N ALA A 49 6.36 -3.46 0.87
CA ALA A 49 5.32 -3.12 -0.08
C ALA A 49 3.95 -3.71 0.32
N VAL A 50 3.92 -4.96 0.81
CA VAL A 50 2.69 -5.60 1.32
C VAL A 50 2.11 -4.83 2.52
N LEU A 51 2.95 -4.42 3.47
CA LEU A 51 2.50 -3.64 4.63
C LEU A 51 1.98 -2.25 4.25
N LEU A 52 2.67 -1.56 3.34
CA LEU A 52 2.24 -0.26 2.83
C LEU A 52 0.88 -0.37 2.12
N LEU A 53 0.72 -1.38 1.26
CA LEU A 53 -0.53 -1.63 0.54
C LEU A 53 -1.69 -1.91 1.52
N GLY A 54 -1.46 -2.76 2.51
CA GLY A 54 -2.45 -3.09 3.54
C GLY A 54 -2.85 -1.88 4.37
N GLY A 55 -1.88 -1.05 4.79
CA GLY A 55 -2.13 0.19 5.53
C GLY A 55 -2.97 1.19 4.73
N ILE A 56 -2.62 1.39 3.45
CA ILE A 56 -3.35 2.29 2.55
C ILE A 56 -4.79 1.80 2.34
N TYR A 57 -5.00 0.50 2.13
CA TYR A 57 -6.34 -0.07 1.98
C TYR A 57 -7.16 0.06 3.25
N TYR A 58 -6.58 -0.29 4.39
CA TYR A 58 -7.26 -0.15 5.67
C TYR A 58 -7.68 1.29 5.91
N ALA A 59 -6.77 2.26 5.75
CA ALA A 59 -7.08 3.68 5.94
C ALA A 59 -8.23 4.14 5.04
N ASN A 60 -8.22 3.78 3.76
CA ASN A 60 -9.25 4.20 2.81
C ASN A 60 -10.60 3.52 3.03
N ILE A 61 -10.62 2.20 3.24
CA ILE A 61 -11.85 1.42 3.41
C ILE A 61 -12.48 1.73 4.77
N HIS A 62 -11.68 1.77 5.83
CA HIS A 62 -12.17 2.09 7.17
C HIS A 62 -12.74 3.51 7.22
N ALA A 63 -12.06 4.49 6.61
CA ALA A 63 -12.57 5.86 6.55
C ALA A 63 -13.78 6.04 5.62
N LEU A 64 -14.05 5.08 4.73
CA LEU A 64 -15.26 5.07 3.92
C LEU A 64 -16.47 4.55 4.69
N HIS A 65 -16.29 3.56 5.57
CA HIS A 65 -17.39 2.81 6.17
C HIS A 65 -17.56 3.00 7.70
N ASN A 66 -16.47 3.11 8.45
CA ASN A 66 -16.49 2.95 9.91
C ASN A 66 -16.02 4.19 10.68
N GLY A 67 -15.30 5.10 10.03
CA GLY A 67 -14.90 6.37 10.64
C GLY A 67 -13.58 6.88 10.10
N LYS A 68 -13.51 8.20 9.94
CA LYS A 68 -12.35 8.92 9.39
C LYS A 68 -11.21 9.12 10.41
N ILE A 69 -11.46 8.87 11.69
CA ILE A 69 -10.44 8.98 12.74
C ILE A 69 -9.76 7.62 12.91
N ILE A 70 -8.47 7.55 12.60
CA ILE A 70 -7.63 6.36 12.77
C ILE A 70 -6.37 6.81 13.51
N CYS A 71 -5.99 6.12 14.59
CA CYS A 71 -4.86 6.50 15.44
C CYS A 71 -4.93 7.98 15.92
N GLY A 72 -6.13 8.54 16.08
CA GLY A 72 -6.33 9.95 16.47
C GLY A 72 -6.20 10.98 15.33
N MET A 73 -5.90 10.55 14.10
CA MET A 73 -5.78 11.40 12.92
C MET A 73 -7.02 11.32 12.03
N ASP A 74 -7.47 12.45 11.48
CA ASP A 74 -8.47 12.46 10.40
C ASP A 74 -7.81 12.13 9.05
N VAL A 75 -7.89 10.86 8.65
CA VAL A 75 -7.25 10.35 7.42
C VAL A 75 -7.95 10.82 6.13
N LYS A 76 -9.08 11.52 6.24
CA LYS A 76 -9.79 12.12 5.10
C LYS A 76 -9.56 13.63 4.97
N SER A 77 -8.99 14.27 6.00
CA SER A 77 -8.58 15.66 5.89
C SER A 77 -7.43 15.81 4.88
N GLU A 78 -7.32 16.97 4.25
CA GLU A 78 -6.20 17.28 3.33
C GLU A 78 -4.86 17.11 4.04
N GLN A 79 -4.75 17.60 5.29
CA GLN A 79 -3.56 17.45 6.12
C GLN A 79 -3.25 15.97 6.40
N GLY A 80 -4.25 15.18 6.82
CA GLY A 80 -4.03 13.76 7.12
C GLY A 80 -3.62 12.96 5.88
N GLN A 81 -4.12 13.31 4.69
CA GLN A 81 -3.67 12.71 3.43
C GLN A 81 -2.22 13.09 3.11
N ALA A 82 -1.84 14.35 3.33
CA ALA A 82 -0.47 14.82 3.15
C ALA A 82 0.49 14.11 4.13
N ASP A 83 0.13 14.01 5.41
CA ASP A 83 0.94 13.35 6.44
C ASP A 83 1.16 11.87 6.12
N ILE A 84 0.13 11.16 5.60
CA ILE A 84 0.26 9.77 5.18
C ILE A 84 1.21 9.63 3.98
N LEU A 85 1.12 10.54 3.00
CA LEU A 85 2.02 10.54 1.84
C LEU A 85 3.47 10.81 2.26
N ASP A 86 3.68 11.77 3.15
CA ASP A 86 5.00 12.09 3.71
C ASP A 86 5.56 10.89 4.50
N ALA A 87 4.73 10.19 5.27
CA ALA A 87 5.14 8.98 5.97
C ALA A 87 5.53 7.84 5.02
N ILE A 88 4.76 7.62 3.93
CA ILE A 88 5.11 6.63 2.90
C ILE A 88 6.45 6.98 2.26
N LYS A 89 6.64 8.26 1.89
CA LYS A 89 7.91 8.75 1.34
C LYS A 89 9.06 8.52 2.31
N GLN A 90 8.86 8.84 3.58
CA GLN A 90 9.86 8.66 4.63
C GLN A 90 10.29 7.19 4.78
N ILE A 91 9.32 6.26 4.74
CA ILE A 91 9.60 4.82 4.78
C ILE A 91 10.44 4.39 3.58
N ILE A 92 10.10 4.87 2.38
CA ILE A 92 10.87 4.59 1.16
C ILE A 92 12.29 5.15 1.27
N GLU A 93 12.45 6.40 1.71
CA GLU A 93 13.77 6.99 1.93
C GLU A 93 14.62 6.19 2.93
N TRP A 94 14.02 5.72 4.02
CA TRP A 94 14.72 4.87 5.00
C TRP A 94 15.19 3.55 4.40
N ILE A 95 14.43 2.96 3.49
CA ILE A 95 14.87 1.77 2.76
C ILE A 95 16.15 2.08 1.96
N TYR A 96 16.17 3.20 1.24
CA TYR A 96 17.34 3.58 0.44
C TYR A 96 18.52 4.06 1.29
N MET A 97 18.31 4.64 2.48
CA MET A 97 19.39 5.12 3.34
C MET A 97 19.99 4.03 4.24
N TYR A 98 19.15 3.21 4.89
CA TYR A 98 19.57 2.31 5.97
C TYR A 98 19.62 0.84 5.58
N GLY A 99 19.35 0.51 4.31
CA GLY A 99 19.69 -0.81 3.80
C GLY A 99 21.19 -0.96 3.69
N SER A 100 21.80 -1.50 4.75
CA SER A 100 23.18 -1.97 4.81
C SER A 100 23.22 -3.40 5.30
#